data_AF-A0A3Q4N6K1-F1
#
_entry.id   AF-A0A3Q4N6K1-F1
#
_cell.length_a   1.000
_cell.length_b   1.000
_cell.length_c   1.000
_cell.angle_alpha   90.00
_cell.angle_beta   90.00
_cell.angle_gamma   90.00
#
_symmetry.space_group_name_H-M   'P 1'
#
loop_
_entity.id
_entity.type
_entity.pdbx_description
1 polymer ?
#
loop_
_entity_poly.entity_id
_entity_poly.type
_entity_poly.pdbx_seq_one_letter_code
_entity_poly.pdbx_strand_id
1 'polypeptide(L)'
;MESGVFLPCLDQFMLSPLVTWVRTFVPNDGGMHLDFSELLDGVFLNDIMTQINPSASSQGAKKMSKDPSQRIQNLNFLVQQIKTFYLDNLRQLIMTPLPNVLLLGRTPYCGMRF
;
A
#
# COMPACT_ATOMS: atom_id res chain seq x y z
N MET A 1 -8.52 -20.74 -17.48
CA MET A 1 -7.51 -20.00 -18.27
C MET A 1 -7.82 -18.52 -18.13
N GLU A 2 -7.34 -17.86 -17.07
CA GLU A 2 -7.55 -16.41 -16.85
C GLU A 2 -6.21 -15.65 -16.72
N SER A 3 -5.09 -16.36 -16.79
CA SER A 3 -3.75 -15.85 -16.48
C SER A 3 -3.25 -14.74 -17.42
N GLY A 4 -3.83 -14.60 -18.62
CA GLY A 4 -3.36 -13.66 -19.64
C GLY A 4 -3.90 -12.23 -19.52
N VAL A 5 -5.04 -12.01 -18.85
CA VAL A 5 -5.69 -10.69 -18.78
C VAL A 5 -5.19 -9.86 -17.59
N PHE A 6 -4.66 -10.52 -16.55
CA PHE A 6 -4.18 -9.85 -15.34
C PHE A 6 -2.80 -9.17 -15.53
N LEU A 7 -1.92 -9.70 -16.38
CA LEU A 7 -0.58 -9.13 -16.58
C LEU A 7 -0.61 -7.72 -17.20
N PRO A 8 -1.37 -7.44 -18.28
CA PRO A 8 -1.40 -6.10 -18.89
C PRO A 8 -1.91 -5.01 -17.94
N CYS A 9 -2.90 -5.33 -17.09
CA CYS A 9 -3.44 -4.38 -16.12
C CYS A 9 -2.45 -4.10 -14.99
N LEU A 10 -1.74 -5.13 -14.54
CA LEU A 10 -0.68 -4.99 -13.54
C LEU A 10 0.46 -4.11 -14.06
N ASP A 11 0.93 -4.35 -15.28
CA ASP A 11 2.01 -3.56 -15.89
C ASP A 11 1.60 -2.10 -16.04
N GLN A 12 0.37 -1.85 -16.50
CA GLN A 12 -0.18 -0.49 -16.59
C GLN A 12 -0.29 0.18 -15.21
N PHE A 13 -0.73 -0.54 -14.18
CA PHE A 13 -0.77 -0.03 -12.82
C PHE A 13 0.63 0.30 -12.31
N MET A 14 1.61 -0.59 -12.52
CA MET A 14 2.99 -0.36 -12.12
C MET A 14 3.62 0.85 -12.82
N LEU A 15 3.17 1.19 -14.04
CA LEU A 15 3.57 2.38 -14.79
C LEU A 15 2.74 3.64 -14.46
N SER A 16 1.74 3.54 -13.57
CA SER A 16 0.87 4.67 -13.25
C SER A 16 1.60 5.81 -12.54
N PRO A 17 1.06 7.04 -12.55
CA PRO A 17 1.64 8.17 -11.82
C PRO A 17 1.76 7.92 -10.31
N LEU A 18 0.80 7.18 -9.73
CA LEU A 18 0.84 6.84 -8.31
C LEU A 18 2.04 5.95 -7.99
N VAL A 19 2.25 4.87 -8.73
CA VAL A 19 3.39 3.97 -8.50
C VAL A 19 4.71 4.69 -8.82
N THR A 20 4.73 5.54 -9.85
CA THR A 20 5.90 6.39 -10.16
C THR A 20 6.27 7.30 -9.00
N TRP A 21 5.29 7.95 -8.35
CA TRP A 21 5.53 8.75 -7.14
C TRP A 21 5.98 7.88 -5.96
N VAL A 22 5.36 6.72 -5.75
CA VAL A 22 5.78 5.78 -4.70
C VAL A 22 7.25 5.34 -4.86
N ARG A 23 7.74 5.18 -6.10
CA ARG A 23 9.16 4.84 -6.37
C ARG A 23 10.14 5.91 -5.90
N THR A 24 9.73 7.18 -5.75
CA THR A 24 10.66 8.22 -5.27
C THR A 24 11.06 8.04 -3.81
N PHE A 25 10.38 7.16 -3.07
CA PHE A 25 10.71 6.78 -1.70
C PHE A 25 11.68 5.60 -1.61
N VAL A 26 12.01 4.97 -2.73
CA VAL A 26 13.01 3.90 -2.78
C VAL A 26 14.41 4.52 -2.67
N PRO A 27 15.28 4.02 -1.77
CA PRO A 27 16.66 4.50 -1.66
C PRO A 27 17.41 4.39 -3.00
N ASN A 28 18.19 5.40 -3.35
CA ASN A 28 18.90 5.49 -4.62
C ASN A 28 20.17 4.62 -4.67
N ASP A 29 20.29 3.60 -3.80
CA ASP A 29 21.48 2.75 -3.64
C ASP A 29 21.61 1.64 -4.72
N GLY A 30 20.80 1.73 -5.78
CA GLY A 30 21.02 1.04 -7.04
C GLY A 30 20.62 -0.44 -7.09
N GLY A 31 19.94 -0.96 -6.06
CA GLY A 31 19.59 -2.39 -5.99
C GLY A 31 18.11 -2.72 -5.83
N MET A 32 17.29 -1.83 -5.29
CA MET A 32 15.89 -2.13 -4.98
C MET A 32 14.97 -1.67 -6.12
N HIS A 33 14.46 -2.63 -6.88
CA HIS A 33 13.38 -2.38 -7.84
C HIS A 33 12.04 -2.56 -7.09
N LEU A 34 11.18 -1.55 -7.16
CA LEU A 34 9.84 -1.63 -6.57
C LEU A 34 8.98 -2.59 -7.42
N ASP A 35 8.83 -3.82 -6.93
CA ASP A 35 7.92 -4.80 -7.50
C ASP A 35 6.53 -4.72 -6.84
N PHE A 36 5.50 -5.20 -7.54
CA PHE A 36 4.14 -5.19 -7.01
C PHE A 36 4.03 -5.91 -5.65
N SER A 37 4.82 -6.96 -5.42
CA SER A 37 4.85 -7.70 -4.16
C SER A 37 5.26 -6.85 -2.95
N GLU A 38 6.10 -5.83 -3.16
CA GLU A 38 6.53 -4.89 -2.11
C GLU A 38 5.39 -3.95 -1.68
N LEU A 39 4.43 -3.70 -2.57
CA LEU A 39 3.22 -2.94 -2.26
C LEU A 39 2.18 -3.79 -1.53
N LEU A 40 2.14 -5.09 -1.84
CA LEU A 40 1.08 -5.99 -1.38
C LEU A 40 1.10 -6.23 0.12
N ASP A 41 2.28 -6.37 0.75
CA ASP A 41 2.37 -6.64 2.18
C ASP A 41 2.07 -5.43 3.07
N GLY A 42 1.96 -4.24 2.46
CA GLY A 42 1.67 -2.97 3.10
C GLY A 42 2.82 -2.40 3.93
N VAL A 43 3.97 -3.07 4.04
CA VAL A 43 5.11 -2.60 4.86
C VAL A 43 5.68 -1.34 4.26
N PHE A 44 6.04 -1.37 2.98
CA PHE A 44 6.61 -0.22 2.29
C PHE A 44 5.66 0.99 2.29
N LEU A 45 4.36 0.76 2.14
CA LEU A 45 3.34 1.82 2.20
C LEU A 45 3.24 2.45 3.60
N ASN A 46 3.41 1.68 4.67
CA ASN A 46 3.45 2.22 6.03
C ASN A 46 4.73 3.03 6.29
N ASP A 47 5.85 2.61 5.72
CA ASP A 47 7.11 3.39 5.80
C ASP A 47 6.96 4.75 5.09
N ILE A 48 6.27 4.78 3.94
CA ILE A 48 5.94 6.03 3.25
C ILE A 48 5.03 6.91 4.13
N MET A 49 3.98 6.36 4.75
CA MET A 49 3.12 7.15 5.64
C MET A 49 3.86 7.69 6.86
N THR A 50 4.85 6.96 7.37
CA THR A 50 5.73 7.44 8.45
C THR A 50 6.58 8.63 8.00
N GLN A 51 7.07 8.63 6.75
CA GLN A 51 7.79 9.77 6.18
C GLN A 51 6.87 10.98 5.95
N ILE A 52 5.61 10.75 5.56
CA ILE A 52 4.60 11.82 5.35
C ILE A 52 4.19 12.46 6.69
N ASN A 53 3.99 11.65 7.72
CA ASN A 53 3.57 12.13 9.04
C ASN A 53 4.45 11.57 10.17
N PRO A 54 5.65 12.13 10.39
CA PRO A 54 6.57 11.64 11.42
C PRO A 54 6.03 11.81 12.86
N SER A 55 5.04 12.67 13.07
CA SER A 55 4.41 12.91 14.37
C SER A 55 3.37 11.86 14.78
N ALA A 56 2.94 10.98 13.86
CA ALA A 56 2.03 9.89 14.21
C ALA A 56 2.77 8.81 15.01
N SER A 57 2.16 8.34 16.11
CA SER A 57 2.67 7.29 16.99
C SER A 57 3.30 6.12 16.21
N SER A 58 4.57 5.84 16.54
CA SER A 58 5.42 4.82 15.92
C SER A 58 5.08 3.40 16.39
N GLN A 59 3.81 3.00 16.32
CA GLN A 59 3.46 1.58 16.32
C GLN A 59 3.84 1.01 14.95
N GLY A 60 5.14 0.91 14.69
CA GLY A 60 5.70 0.56 13.38
C GLY A 60 5.16 -0.77 12.87
N ALA A 61 5.01 -0.85 11.54
CA ALA A 61 4.57 -2.07 10.87
C ALA A 61 5.45 -3.26 11.33
N LYS A 62 4.82 -4.35 11.80
CA LYS A 62 5.56 -5.54 12.23
C LYS A 62 6.18 -6.22 11.00
N LYS A 63 7.51 -6.31 10.99
CA LYS A 63 8.24 -6.97 9.91
C LYS A 63 8.06 -8.49 9.97
N MET A 64 7.93 -9.08 8.78
CA MET A 64 8.00 -10.50 8.44
C MET A 64 6.78 -11.37 8.73
N SER A 65 5.83 -11.38 7.79
CA SER A 65 5.26 -12.63 7.26
C SER A 65 4.55 -12.37 5.93
N LYS A 66 4.71 -13.26 4.94
CA LYS A 66 3.87 -13.30 3.73
C LYS A 66 2.44 -13.81 4.03
N ASP A 67 2.12 -14.04 5.30
CA ASP A 67 0.82 -14.51 5.76
C ASP A 67 -0.29 -13.48 5.47
N PRO A 68 -1.44 -13.93 4.92
CA PRO A 68 -2.57 -13.06 4.68
C PRO A 68 -3.03 -12.25 5.90
N SER A 69 -2.94 -12.81 7.12
CA SER A 69 -3.36 -12.11 8.34
C SER A 69 -2.44 -10.94 8.67
N GLN A 70 -1.13 -11.11 8.49
CA GLN A 70 -0.16 -10.03 8.71
C GLN A 70 -0.34 -8.92 7.66
N ARG A 71 -0.56 -9.29 6.39
CA ARG A 71 -0.90 -8.33 5.33
C ARG A 71 -2.14 -7.52 5.70
N ILE A 72 -3.20 -8.19 6.14
CA ILE A 72 -4.44 -7.52 6.58
C ILE A 72 -4.16 -6.55 7.73
N GLN A 73 -3.33 -6.93 8.69
CA GLN A 73 -2.95 -6.05 9.81
C GLN A 73 -2.19 -4.81 9.32
N ASN A 74 -1.18 -5.00 8.46
CA ASN A 74 -0.39 -3.89 7.91
C ASN A 74 -1.25 -2.93 7.09
N LEU A 75 -2.17 -3.45 6.27
CA LEU A 75 -3.08 -2.63 5.48
C LEU A 75 -4.14 -1.92 6.34
N ASN A 76 -4.65 -2.56 7.40
CA ASN A 76 -5.53 -1.90 8.36
C ASN A 76 -4.83 -0.73 9.07
N PHE A 77 -3.58 -0.96 9.50
CA PHE A 77 -2.77 0.08 10.12
C PHE A 77 -2.54 1.24 9.16
N LEU A 78 -2.20 0.96 7.89
CA LEU A 78 -2.05 1.96 6.84
C LEU A 78 -3.33 2.81 6.67
N VAL A 79 -4.49 2.16 6.53
CA VAL A 79 -5.79 2.84 6.39
C VAL A 79 -6.08 3.71 7.61
N GLN A 80 -5.74 3.24 8.82
CA GLN A 80 -5.90 4.03 10.04
C GLN A 80 -4.99 5.26 10.04
N GLN A 81 -3.70 5.13 9.70
CA GLN A 81 -2.79 6.27 9.62
C GLN A 81 -3.25 7.31 8.61
N ILE A 82 -3.72 6.88 7.43
CA ILE A 82 -4.28 7.78 6.41
C ILE A 82 -5.49 8.53 6.99
N LYS A 83 -6.46 7.82 7.60
CA LYS A 83 -7.63 8.47 8.21
C LYS A 83 -7.24 9.49 9.27
N THR A 84 -6.34 9.12 10.18
CA THR A 84 -5.86 10.02 11.23
C THR A 84 -5.19 11.25 10.64
N PHE A 85 -4.35 11.09 9.61
CA PHE A 85 -3.72 12.24 8.95
C PHE A 85 -4.75 13.19 8.31
N TYR A 86 -5.75 12.65 7.60
CA TYR A 86 -6.82 13.48 7.03
C TYR A 86 -7.60 14.24 8.10
N LEU A 87 -7.98 13.57 9.19
CA LEU A 87 -8.78 14.18 10.25
C LEU A 87 -7.98 15.19 11.10
N ASP A 88 -6.81 14.81 11.56
CA ASP A 88 -6.07 15.55 12.58
C ASP A 88 -5.14 16.60 11.98
N ASN A 89 -4.46 16.27 10.88
CA ASN A 89 -3.51 17.18 10.21
C ASN A 89 -4.20 18.04 9.14
N LEU A 90 -5.03 17.45 8.28
CA LEU A 90 -5.67 18.18 7.16
C LEU A 90 -7.02 18.79 7.52
N ARG A 91 -7.66 18.36 8.61
CA ARG A 91 -9.05 18.74 8.98
C ARG A 91 -10.06 18.42 7.87
N GLN A 92 -9.89 17.28 7.21
CA GLN A 92 -10.71 16.84 6.07
C GLN A 92 -11.32 15.45 6.31
N LEU A 93 -12.48 15.19 5.69
CA LEU A 93 -13.15 13.90 5.72
C LEU A 93 -12.90 13.15 4.42
N ILE A 94 -12.59 11.85 4.52
CA ILE A 94 -12.50 10.95 3.36
C ILE A 94 -13.92 10.52 3.00
N MET A 95 -14.41 10.96 1.84
CA MET A 95 -15.76 10.63 1.33
C MET A 95 -15.77 9.43 0.38
N THR A 96 -14.60 9.03 -0.11
CA THR A 96 -14.46 7.85 -0.96
C THR A 96 -14.54 6.56 -0.14
N PRO A 97 -15.04 5.46 -0.72
CA PRO A 97 -15.03 4.17 -0.05
C PRO A 97 -13.58 3.76 0.25
N LEU A 98 -13.37 3.27 1.47
CA LEU A 98 -12.05 2.83 1.90
C LEU A 98 -11.66 1.52 1.21
N PRO A 99 -10.35 1.26 1.05
CA PRO A 99 -9.88 0.00 0.50
C PRO A 99 -10.38 -1.19 1.32
N ASN A 100 -10.85 -2.24 0.64
CA ASN A 100 -11.24 -3.49 1.30
C ASN A 100 -9.98 -4.31 1.66
N VAL A 101 -9.45 -4.08 2.86
CA VAL A 101 -8.23 -4.72 3.36
C VAL A 101 -8.32 -6.25 3.45
N LEU A 102 -9.52 -6.83 3.63
CA LEU A 102 -9.70 -8.29 3.64
C LEU A 102 -9.52 -8.88 2.23
N LEU A 103 -10.07 -8.20 1.23
CA LEU A 103 -9.92 -8.58 -0.18
C LEU A 103 -8.46 -8.45 -0.63
N LEU A 104 -7.80 -7.33 -0.32
CA LEU A 104 -6.38 -7.11 -0.63
C LEU A 104 -5.48 -8.10 0.11
N GLY A 105 -5.84 -8.41 1.36
CA GLY A 105 -5.19 -9.40 2.20
C GLY A 105 -5.15 -10.80 1.61
N ARG A 106 -6.33 -11.33 1.29
CA ARG A 106 -6.55 -12.74 0.90
C ARG A 106 -6.40 -12.99 -0.59
N THR A 107 -6.74 -12.01 -1.42
CA THR A 107 -6.76 -12.12 -2.88
C THR A 107 -6.09 -10.90 -3.52
N PRO A 108 -4.76 -10.75 -3.35
CA PRO A 108 -4.03 -9.54 -3.75
C PRO A 108 -4.11 -9.20 -5.25
N TYR A 109 -4.40 -10.19 -6.10
CA TYR A 109 -4.49 -10.04 -7.56
C TYR A 109 -5.92 -9.91 -8.09
N CYS A 110 -6.94 -10.08 -7.23
CA CYS A 110 -8.36 -10.09 -7.65
C CYS A 110 -8.97 -8.67 -7.74
N GLY A 111 -8.35 -7.67 -7.12
CA GLY A 111 -8.83 -6.29 -7.05
C GLY A 111 -8.64 -5.43 -8.30
N MET A 112 -8.09 -5.97 -9.40
CA MET A 112 -7.83 -5.22 -10.65
C MET A 112 -9.04 -5.14 -11.60
N ARG A 113 -10.25 -5.48 -11.14
CA ARG A 113 -11.48 -5.12 -11.84
C ARG A 113 -11.87 -3.71 -11.40
N PHE A 114 -11.36 -2.70 -12.11
CA PHE A 114 -11.84 -1.33 -12.04
C PHE A 114 -13.26 -1.22 -12.62
#